data_AF-A0A7V9PJ70-F1
#
_entry.id   AF-A0A7V9PJ70-F1
#
_cell.length_a   1.000
_cell.length_b   1.000
_cell.length_c   1.000
_cell.angle_alpha   90.00
_cell.angle_beta   90.00
_cell.angle_gamma   90.00
#
_symmetry.space_group_name_H-M   'P 1'
#
loop_
_entity.id
_entity.type
_entity.pdbx_description
1 polymer ?
#
loop_
_entity_poly.entity_id
_entity_poly.type
_entity_poly.pdbx_seq_one_letter_code
_entity_poly.pdbx_strand_id
1 'polypeptide(L)'
;MKLRALVLPCLLFAGLFAPAANAQRQGTVEFGAYVRKNWFGESYGLHQVAGAGARLGFFPIRHVELEADAVFTPTHTTAYFDKVNVMRFAGMLTFHMPIGEHSAFILGGGGVYNRYKLRENGLDQAGNAKPSIDVGHEFGPGALAGFRFGLGDVVSIRLDGTLDRFGKPAPELTENIDKDWHYGFQAGLAFLFGNRGESFRGGAADADKDGVMDTADQCPNTPRGTQVNSSGCPLTAANPDAAADSLRMRMRADSMAA
;
A
#
# COMPACT_ATOMS: atom_id res chain seq x y z
N MET A 1 47.90 6.15 13.17
CA MET A 1 46.72 6.89 13.67
C MET A 1 45.51 5.97 13.61
N LYS A 2 44.91 5.66 14.76
CA LYS A 2 43.69 4.84 14.88
C LYS A 2 42.49 5.74 14.59
N LEU A 3 41.73 5.46 13.52
CA LEU A 3 40.39 6.02 13.34
C LEU A 3 39.38 4.88 13.53
N ARG A 4 38.83 4.80 14.74
CA ARG A 4 37.62 4.02 15.04
C ARG A 4 36.44 4.90 14.62
N ALA A 5 35.75 4.55 13.54
CA ALA A 5 34.47 5.16 13.18
C ALA A 5 33.37 4.12 13.42
N LEU A 6 32.69 4.37 14.54
CA LEU A 6 31.39 3.93 15.01
C LEU A 6 30.54 3.12 13.99
N VAL A 7 30.28 1.87 14.35
CA VAL A 7 29.17 1.06 13.83
C VAL A 7 27.87 1.83 14.07
N LEU A 8 27.07 2.02 13.03
CA LEU A 8 25.71 2.56 13.14
C LEU A 8 24.71 1.39 13.01
N PRO A 9 24.17 0.84 14.11
CA PRO A 9 23.00 -0.04 14.00
C PRO A 9 21.93 0.45 14.98
N CYS A 10 21.07 1.38 14.59
CA CYS A 10 19.93 1.74 15.45
C CYS A 10 18.71 2.34 14.75
N LEU A 11 18.48 2.00 13.47
CA LEU A 11 17.23 2.41 12.77
C LEU A 11 16.39 1.24 12.24
N LEU A 12 16.76 -0.01 12.54
CA LEU A 12 16.01 -1.19 12.10
C LEU A 12 15.02 -1.74 13.14
N PHE A 13 15.00 -1.23 14.38
CA PHE A 13 14.18 -1.81 15.45
C PHE A 13 13.03 -0.94 15.99
N ALA A 14 12.99 0.36 15.65
CA ALA A 14 11.96 1.26 16.19
C ALA A 14 10.59 1.13 15.49
N GLY A 15 10.51 0.49 14.32
CA GLY A 15 9.28 0.39 13.53
C GLY A 15 8.36 -0.79 13.91
N LEU A 16 8.80 -1.71 14.77
CA LEU A 16 8.06 -2.96 15.08
C LEU A 16 7.03 -2.82 16.20
N PHE A 17 7.01 -1.71 16.94
CA PHE A 17 6.18 -1.53 18.15
C PHE A 17 5.35 -0.25 18.17
N ALA A 18 5.33 0.54 17.11
CA ALA A 18 4.38 1.65 17.01
C ALA A 18 2.94 1.09 16.97
N PRO A 19 1.98 1.67 17.72
CA PRO A 19 0.59 1.26 17.60
C PRO A 19 0.20 1.42 16.14
N ALA A 20 -0.27 0.32 15.55
CA ALA A 20 -0.64 0.29 14.15
C ALA A 20 -1.59 1.45 13.88
N ALA A 21 -1.26 2.31 12.91
CA ALA A 21 -2.25 3.17 12.31
C ALA A 21 -3.44 2.26 11.98
N ASN A 22 -4.65 2.61 12.46
CA ASN A 22 -5.83 1.74 12.41
C ASN A 22 -6.14 1.21 11.00
N ALA A 23 -5.51 1.79 9.97
CA ALA A 23 -5.74 1.52 8.58
C ALA A 23 -4.83 0.47 7.89
N GLN A 24 -3.83 -0.14 8.56
CA GLN A 24 -2.85 -1.07 7.94
C GLN A 24 -2.79 -2.45 8.61
N ARG A 25 -3.95 -3.09 8.77
CA ARG A 25 -4.05 -4.44 9.33
C ARG A 25 -3.72 -5.51 8.29
N GLN A 26 -3.38 -6.71 8.75
CA GLN A 26 -3.21 -7.87 7.87
C GLN A 26 -4.53 -8.19 7.17
N GLY A 27 -4.47 -8.44 5.85
CA GLY A 27 -5.63 -8.71 5.02
C GLY A 27 -6.31 -7.46 4.45
N THR A 28 -5.81 -6.26 4.76
CA THR A 28 -6.33 -5.01 4.20
C THR A 28 -6.04 -4.92 2.70
N VAL A 29 -7.02 -4.41 1.95
CA VAL A 29 -6.93 -4.12 0.52
C VAL A 29 -7.00 -2.62 0.31
N GLU A 30 -6.10 -2.07 -0.49
CA GLU A 30 -6.07 -0.66 -0.90
C GLU A 30 -6.58 -0.53 -2.33
N PHE A 31 -7.49 0.42 -2.56
CA PHE A 31 -7.80 0.93 -3.89
C PHE A 31 -7.44 2.40 -3.94
N GLY A 32 -6.63 2.80 -4.92
CA GLY A 32 -6.18 4.17 -5.06
C GLY A 32 -6.41 4.73 -6.46
N ALA A 33 -6.63 6.04 -6.52
CA ALA A 33 -6.60 6.82 -7.76
C ALA A 33 -5.63 7.99 -7.55
N TYR A 34 -4.75 8.21 -8.51
CA TYR A 34 -3.70 9.21 -8.39
C TYR A 34 -3.38 9.86 -9.73
N VAL A 35 -2.74 11.02 -9.64
CA VAL A 35 -2.07 11.66 -10.77
C VAL A 35 -0.56 11.46 -10.61
N ARG A 36 0.13 11.26 -11.73
CA ARG A 36 1.59 11.14 -11.77
C ARG A 36 2.14 12.16 -12.73
N LYS A 37 3.15 12.91 -12.30
CA LYS A 37 3.93 13.81 -13.13
C LYS A 37 5.35 13.25 -13.24
N ASN A 38 5.85 13.14 -14.47
CA ASN A 38 7.22 12.70 -14.72
C ASN A 38 8.08 13.92 -14.99
N TRP A 39 9.25 13.97 -14.37
CA TRP A 39 10.27 14.98 -14.68
C TRP A 39 11.41 14.32 -15.43
N PHE A 40 11.58 14.73 -16.68
CA PHE A 40 12.75 14.43 -17.50
C PHE A 40 13.72 15.62 -17.36
N GLY A 41 15.02 15.36 -17.25
CA GLY A 41 16.02 16.42 -17.06
C GLY A 41 15.94 17.51 -18.14
N GLU A 42 16.17 18.76 -17.75
CA GLU A 42 15.98 19.99 -18.55
C GLU A 42 16.83 20.09 -19.84
N SER A 43 17.64 19.09 -20.20
CA SER A 43 18.50 19.13 -21.40
C SER A 43 17.79 18.84 -22.73
N TYR A 44 16.50 18.48 -22.75
CA TYR A 44 15.84 17.95 -23.97
C TYR A 44 14.55 18.67 -24.42
N GLY A 45 14.14 19.78 -23.80
CA GLY A 45 13.02 20.59 -24.31
C GLY A 45 11.67 19.85 -24.41
N LEU A 46 11.47 18.79 -23.63
CA LEU A 46 10.23 18.02 -23.61
C LEU A 46 9.28 18.58 -22.53
N HIS A 47 8.10 19.04 -22.96
CA HIS A 47 7.06 19.58 -22.09
C HIS A 47 6.62 18.59 -21.01
N GLN A 48 6.38 19.11 -19.80
CA GLN A 48 5.92 18.34 -18.64
C GLN A 48 4.58 17.65 -18.94
N VAL A 49 4.52 16.32 -18.83
CA VAL A 49 3.28 15.55 -19.06
C VAL A 49 2.81 14.91 -17.76
N ALA A 50 1.53 15.08 -17.46
CA ALA A 50 0.86 14.45 -16.33
C ALA A 50 0.00 13.28 -16.83
N GLY A 51 0.02 12.18 -16.10
CA GLY A 51 -0.83 11.01 -16.29
C GLY A 51 -1.78 10.80 -15.12
N ALA A 52 -2.83 10.03 -15.36
CA ALA A 52 -3.76 9.56 -14.34
C ALA A 52 -3.62 8.04 -14.19
N GLY A 53 -3.70 7.55 -12.97
CA GLY A 53 -3.49 6.14 -12.66
C GLY A 53 -4.36 5.62 -11.53
N ALA A 54 -4.39 4.30 -11.45
CA ALA A 54 -5.07 3.56 -10.41
C ALA A 54 -4.10 2.57 -9.74
N ARG A 55 -4.34 2.30 -8.47
CA ARG A 55 -3.53 1.43 -7.62
C ARG A 55 -4.41 0.40 -6.95
N LEU A 56 -3.91 -0.82 -6.86
CA LEU A 56 -4.45 -1.90 -6.06
C LEU A 56 -3.35 -2.41 -5.12
N GLY A 57 -3.61 -2.40 -3.83
CA GLY A 57 -2.69 -2.89 -2.82
C GLY A 57 -3.30 -3.98 -1.96
N PHE A 58 -2.47 -4.89 -1.48
CA PHE A 58 -2.86 -5.91 -0.52
C PHE A 58 -1.81 -6.00 0.59
N PHE A 59 -2.26 -6.01 1.85
CA PHE A 59 -1.41 -6.08 3.04
C PHE A 59 -1.34 -7.53 3.56
N PRO A 60 -0.44 -8.41 3.05
CA PRO A 60 -0.35 -9.78 3.53
C PRO A 60 0.06 -9.89 5.00
N ILE A 61 0.81 -8.90 5.51
CA ILE A 61 1.19 -8.74 6.91
C ILE A 61 1.15 -7.25 7.27
N ARG A 62 1.25 -6.94 8.57
CA ARG A 62 1.36 -5.54 9.02
C ARG A 62 2.58 -4.88 8.39
N HIS A 63 2.43 -3.62 7.99
CA HIS A 63 3.47 -2.77 7.40
C HIS A 63 4.01 -3.20 6.03
N VAL A 64 3.56 -4.31 5.44
CA VAL A 64 3.99 -4.72 4.10
C VAL A 64 2.80 -4.74 3.18
N GLU A 65 2.91 -4.05 2.05
CA GLU A 65 1.91 -3.99 1.00
C GLU A 65 2.51 -4.50 -0.31
N LEU A 66 1.80 -5.42 -0.94
CA LEU A 66 2.02 -5.78 -2.33
C LEU A 66 1.12 -4.88 -3.17
N GLU A 67 1.73 -4.05 -4.02
CA GLU A 67 1.07 -3.01 -4.78
C GLU A 67 1.20 -3.26 -6.28
N ALA A 68 0.09 -3.14 -7.01
CA ALA A 68 0.05 -3.09 -8.45
C ALA A 68 -0.55 -1.75 -8.89
N ASP A 69 0.13 -1.01 -9.76
CA ASP A 69 -0.32 0.28 -10.25
C ASP A 69 -0.29 0.37 -11.78
N ALA A 70 -1.19 1.16 -12.35
CA ALA A 70 -1.25 1.43 -13.78
C ALA A 70 -1.49 2.93 -14.02
N VAL A 71 -0.67 3.55 -14.87
CA VAL A 71 -0.76 4.98 -15.23
C VAL A 71 -0.91 5.13 -16.74
N PHE A 72 -1.89 5.92 -17.14
CA PHE A 72 -2.04 6.40 -18.51
C PHE A 72 -1.53 7.83 -18.64
N THR A 73 -0.55 8.05 -19.51
CA THR A 73 0.04 9.37 -19.76
C THR A 73 -0.10 9.74 -21.24
N PRO A 74 -0.95 10.72 -21.61
CA PRO A 74 -1.09 11.18 -22.98
C PRO A 74 0.00 12.21 -23.32
N THR A 75 0.85 11.92 -24.29
CA THR A 75 1.93 12.82 -24.75
C THR A 75 1.59 13.45 -26.10
N HIS A 76 1.81 14.76 -26.22
CA HIS A 76 1.74 15.49 -27.49
C HIS A 76 3.13 15.55 -28.13
N THR A 77 3.23 15.16 -29.40
CA THR A 77 4.48 15.20 -30.20
C THR A 77 4.35 16.23 -31.33
N THR A 78 5.47 16.80 -31.76
CA THR A 78 5.51 17.83 -32.82
C THR A 78 5.42 17.21 -34.23
N ALA A 79 4.66 17.90 -35.11
CA ALA A 79 4.57 17.88 -36.59
C ALA A 79 4.38 16.57 -37.40
N TYR A 80 4.83 15.38 -36.95
CA TYR A 80 4.72 14.13 -37.75
C TYR A 80 3.84 13.04 -37.11
N PHE A 81 3.71 13.03 -35.78
CA PHE A 81 2.87 12.11 -35.03
C PHE A 81 1.97 12.87 -34.05
N ASP A 82 0.69 12.53 -34.03
CA ASP A 82 -0.35 13.35 -33.37
C ASP A 82 -0.39 13.13 -31.84
N LYS A 83 -0.30 11.85 -31.39
CA LYS A 83 -0.30 11.49 -29.96
C LYS A 83 0.47 10.20 -29.69
N VAL A 84 1.31 10.21 -28.65
CA VAL A 84 1.92 9.01 -28.09
C VAL A 84 1.26 8.71 -26.76
N ASN A 85 0.68 7.51 -26.63
CA ASN A 85 0.10 7.08 -25.37
C ASN A 85 1.09 6.15 -24.67
N VAL A 86 1.48 6.53 -23.46
CA VAL A 86 2.35 5.72 -22.61
C VAL A 86 1.51 5.09 -21.51
N MET A 87 1.57 3.76 -21.40
CA MET A 87 0.98 3.02 -20.29
C MET A 87 2.12 2.46 -19.43
N ARG A 88 2.16 2.86 -18.17
CA ARG A 88 3.05 2.29 -17.16
C ARG A 88 2.27 1.30 -16.32
N PHE A 89 2.83 0.13 -16.10
CA PHE A 89 2.39 -0.84 -15.11
C PHE A 89 3.53 -1.05 -14.12
N ALA A 90 3.25 -1.07 -12.83
CA ALA A 90 4.27 -1.35 -11.82
C ALA A 90 3.75 -2.37 -10.82
N GLY A 91 4.65 -3.25 -10.39
CA GLY A 91 4.45 -4.16 -9.26
C GLY A 91 5.49 -3.85 -8.21
N MET A 92 5.06 -3.42 -7.02
CA MET A 92 5.91 -2.94 -5.95
C MET A 92 5.65 -3.71 -4.66
N LEU A 93 6.71 -3.94 -3.89
CA LEU A 93 6.62 -4.32 -2.49
C LEU A 93 6.94 -3.09 -1.66
N THR A 94 5.99 -2.60 -0.89
CA THR A 94 6.13 -1.39 -0.08
C THR A 94 6.09 -1.71 1.41
N PHE A 95 6.91 -1.00 2.16
CA PHE A 95 7.00 -1.05 3.61
C PHE A 95 6.48 0.27 4.18
N HIS A 96 5.52 0.19 5.09
CA HIS A 96 4.78 1.32 5.65
C HIS A 96 5.15 1.50 7.13
N MET A 97 6.01 2.47 7.38
CA MET A 97 6.46 2.86 8.72
C MET A 97 5.50 3.89 9.31
N PRO A 98 4.74 3.57 10.35
CA PRO A 98 3.91 4.56 11.03
C PRO A 98 4.81 5.63 11.67
N ILE A 99 4.52 6.89 11.38
CA ILE A 99 5.19 8.07 11.98
C ILE A 99 4.23 8.84 12.90
N GLY A 100 2.98 8.43 12.96
CA GLY A 100 1.93 8.96 13.82
C GLY A 100 0.66 8.10 13.73
N GLU A 101 -0.40 8.48 14.43
CA GLU A 101 -1.65 7.69 14.48
C GLU A 101 -2.32 7.55 13.10
N HIS A 102 -2.20 8.58 12.27
CA HIS A 102 -2.79 8.65 10.93
C HIS A 102 -1.75 8.92 9.84
N SER A 103 -0.46 8.69 10.09
CA SER A 103 0.57 9.01 9.11
C SER A 103 1.61 7.92 9.02
N ALA A 104 2.03 7.60 7.80
CA ALA A 104 3.08 6.62 7.54
C ALA A 104 4.06 7.14 6.49
N PHE A 105 5.34 6.85 6.70
CA PHE A 105 6.37 6.93 5.68
C PHE A 105 6.43 5.59 4.93
N ILE A 106 6.60 5.64 3.62
CA ILE A 106 6.54 4.48 2.72
C ILE A 106 7.86 4.37 2.00
N LEU A 107 8.42 3.17 1.97
CA LEU A 107 9.55 2.81 1.11
C LEU A 107 9.21 1.55 0.34
N GLY A 108 9.54 1.48 -0.94
CA GLY A 108 9.29 0.28 -1.71
C GLY A 108 10.23 0.12 -2.90
N GLY A 109 10.23 -1.09 -3.42
CA GLY A 109 10.96 -1.47 -4.61
C GLY A 109 10.23 -2.54 -5.37
N GLY A 110 10.49 -2.62 -6.67
CA GLY A 110 9.77 -3.53 -7.53
C GLY A 110 10.16 -3.44 -8.99
N GLY A 111 9.26 -3.90 -9.85
CA GLY A 111 9.42 -3.90 -11.30
C GLY A 111 8.43 -2.95 -11.96
N VAL A 112 8.88 -2.27 -13.01
CA VAL A 112 8.09 -1.35 -13.80
C VAL A 112 8.16 -1.79 -15.26
N TYR A 113 7.00 -1.82 -15.90
CA TYR A 113 6.82 -2.18 -17.30
C TYR A 113 6.13 -1.03 -18.02
N ASN A 114 6.78 -0.48 -19.05
CA ASN A 114 6.20 0.54 -19.91
C ASN A 114 5.85 -0.05 -21.26
N ARG A 115 4.69 0.34 -21.78
CA ARG A 115 4.24 0.03 -23.13
C ARG A 115 3.98 1.31 -23.89
N TYR A 116 4.56 1.39 -25.09
CA TYR A 116 4.48 2.57 -25.95
C TYR A 116 3.59 2.26 -27.15
N LYS A 117 2.51 3.04 -27.31
CA LYS A 117 1.64 2.95 -28.49
C LYS A 117 1.69 4.26 -29.25
N LEU A 118 2.09 4.19 -30.53
CA LEU A 118 1.98 5.31 -31.46
C LEU A 118 0.62 5.27 -32.14
N ARG A 119 0.05 6.46 -32.36
CA ARG A 119 -1.07 6.63 -33.29
C ARG A 119 -0.57 7.50 -34.44
N GLU A 120 -0.50 6.90 -35.62
CA GLU A 120 -0.16 7.62 -36.85
C GLU A 120 -1.24 8.65 -37.15
N ASN A 121 -0.83 9.84 -37.61
CA ASN A 121 -1.77 10.89 -38.00
C ASN A 121 -2.38 10.57 -39.38
N GLY A 122 -3.65 10.89 -39.59
CA GLY A 122 -4.37 10.68 -40.85
C GLY A 122 -5.37 9.51 -40.86
N LEU A 123 -6.17 9.49 -41.93
CA LEU A 123 -7.14 8.43 -42.19
C LEU A 123 -6.49 7.34 -43.06
N ASP A 124 -6.94 6.10 -42.89
CA ASP A 124 -6.65 5.04 -43.85
C ASP A 124 -7.34 5.35 -45.20
N GLN A 125 -7.05 4.54 -46.22
CA GLN A 125 -7.69 4.72 -47.54
C GLN A 125 -9.22 4.54 -47.51
N ALA A 126 -9.79 4.06 -46.40
CA ALA A 126 -11.22 3.92 -46.17
C ALA A 126 -11.82 5.08 -45.35
N GLY A 127 -11.04 6.12 -45.02
CA GLY A 127 -11.51 7.26 -44.25
C GLY A 127 -11.64 7.01 -42.74
N ASN A 128 -11.10 5.89 -42.22
CA ASN A 128 -11.08 5.59 -40.80
C ASN A 128 -9.77 6.05 -40.16
N ALA A 129 -9.79 6.35 -38.86
CA ALA A 129 -8.54 6.63 -38.16
C ALA A 129 -7.61 5.41 -38.19
N LYS A 130 -6.34 5.63 -38.56
CA LYS A 130 -5.33 4.57 -38.61
C LYS A 130 -5.17 3.87 -37.24
N PRO A 131 -4.94 2.54 -37.23
CA PRO A 131 -4.80 1.76 -36.00
C PRO A 131 -3.53 2.15 -35.22
N SER A 132 -3.56 2.01 -33.90
CA SER A 132 -2.39 2.25 -33.05
C SER A 132 -1.36 1.14 -33.21
N ILE A 133 -0.11 1.50 -33.48
CA ILE A 133 1.02 0.59 -33.67
C ILE A 133 1.75 0.46 -32.33
N ASP A 134 1.97 -0.79 -31.89
CA ASP A 134 2.81 -1.10 -30.72
C ASP A 134 4.28 -0.97 -31.13
N VAL A 135 4.99 -0.01 -30.55
CA VAL A 135 6.37 0.33 -30.95
C VAL A 135 7.42 -0.18 -30.00
N GLY A 136 7.03 -0.79 -28.89
CA GLY A 136 7.98 -1.36 -27.95
C GLY A 136 7.47 -1.43 -26.53
N HIS A 137 8.20 -2.22 -25.75
CA HIS A 137 8.02 -2.37 -24.33
C HIS A 137 9.36 -2.35 -23.61
N GLU A 138 9.35 -1.85 -22.38
CA GLU A 138 10.52 -1.79 -21.53
C GLU A 138 10.17 -2.34 -20.15
N PHE A 139 11.09 -3.10 -19.57
CA PHE A 139 11.00 -3.54 -18.18
C PHE A 139 12.25 -3.09 -17.43
N GLY A 140 12.05 -2.62 -16.20
CA GLY A 140 13.14 -2.14 -15.37
C GLY A 140 12.82 -2.18 -13.89
N PRO A 141 13.85 -2.17 -13.01
CA PRO A 141 13.62 -2.00 -11.59
C PRO A 141 13.10 -0.59 -11.29
N GLY A 142 12.20 -0.50 -10.31
CA GLY A 142 11.70 0.76 -9.78
C GLY A 142 11.79 0.82 -8.26
N ALA A 143 11.83 2.03 -7.73
CA ALA A 143 11.83 2.33 -6.31
C ALA A 143 10.84 3.46 -6.01
N LEU A 144 10.32 3.44 -4.79
CA LEU A 144 9.34 4.40 -4.31
C LEU A 144 9.68 4.83 -2.89
N ALA A 145 9.53 6.12 -2.61
CA ALA A 145 9.53 6.68 -1.28
C ALA A 145 8.40 7.69 -1.16
N GLY A 146 7.59 7.62 -0.11
CA GLY A 146 6.38 8.43 -0.02
C GLY A 146 5.82 8.58 1.37
N PHE A 147 4.73 9.31 1.47
CA PHE A 147 3.99 9.54 2.70
C PHE A 147 2.51 9.21 2.48
N ARG A 148 1.89 8.61 3.50
CA ARG A 148 0.44 8.43 3.60
C ARG A 148 -0.08 9.22 4.78
N PHE A 149 -1.21 9.89 4.59
CA PHE A 149 -1.95 10.64 5.58
C PHE A 149 -3.39 10.15 5.61
N GLY A 150 -3.75 9.39 6.63
CA GLY A 150 -5.10 8.90 6.89
C GLY A 150 -6.06 10.03 7.26
N LEU A 151 -7.24 9.99 6.67
CA LEU A 151 -8.40 10.81 6.99
C LEU A 151 -9.45 9.86 7.61
N GLY A 152 -9.22 9.52 8.88
CA GLY A 152 -9.94 8.43 9.56
C GLY A 152 -9.34 7.05 9.25
N ASP A 153 -10.18 6.01 9.25
CA ASP A 153 -9.73 4.61 9.16
C ASP A 153 -9.78 4.01 7.74
N VAL A 154 -10.46 4.69 6.81
CA VAL A 154 -10.77 4.16 5.48
C VAL A 154 -10.14 4.99 4.36
N VAL A 155 -10.08 6.32 4.50
CA VAL A 155 -9.57 7.20 3.44
C VAL A 155 -8.17 7.65 3.79
N SER A 156 -7.30 7.77 2.81
CA SER A 156 -5.99 8.38 2.98
C SER A 156 -5.56 9.15 1.74
N ILE A 157 -4.75 10.18 1.96
CA ILE A 157 -3.98 10.86 0.92
C ILE A 157 -2.61 10.20 0.85
N ARG A 158 -2.10 9.99 -0.36
CA ARG A 158 -0.76 9.43 -0.59
C ARG A 158 0.04 10.29 -1.55
N LEU A 159 1.28 10.56 -1.17
CA LEU A 159 2.27 11.34 -1.92
C LEU A 159 3.52 10.50 -2.08
N ASP A 160 3.87 10.09 -3.29
CA ASP A 160 5.05 9.27 -3.53
C ASP A 160 6.00 9.91 -4.55
N GLY A 161 7.30 9.85 -4.27
CA GLY A 161 8.36 9.99 -5.26
C GLY A 161 8.75 8.62 -5.79
N THR A 162 8.91 8.52 -7.10
CA THR A 162 9.27 7.28 -7.81
C THR A 162 10.55 7.46 -8.60
N LEU A 163 11.35 6.41 -8.64
CA LEU A 163 12.55 6.32 -9.44
C LEU A 163 12.51 5.01 -10.23
N ASP A 164 12.41 5.12 -11.55
CA ASP A 164 12.39 3.96 -12.45
C ASP A 164 13.69 3.94 -13.26
N ARG A 165 14.30 2.76 -13.43
CA ARG A 165 15.52 2.59 -14.23
C ARG A 165 15.22 1.69 -15.41
N PHE A 166 15.32 2.22 -16.62
CA PHE A 166 15.10 1.43 -17.84
C PHE A 166 16.43 1.10 -18.53
N GLY A 167 16.45 -0.07 -19.18
CA GLY A 167 17.50 -0.45 -20.12
C GLY A 167 17.20 0.08 -21.52
N LYS A 168 18.13 -0.11 -22.47
CA LYS A 168 18.06 0.40 -23.84
C LYS A 168 16.70 0.10 -24.52
N PRO A 169 15.95 1.11 -25.00
CA PRO A 169 14.88 0.89 -25.96
C PRO A 169 15.51 0.44 -27.27
N ALA A 170 15.09 -0.69 -27.82
CA ALA A 170 15.42 -1.13 -29.19
C ALA A 170 16.94 -1.17 -29.51
N PRO A 171 17.61 -2.34 -29.44
CA PRO A 171 19.04 -2.48 -29.75
C PRO A 171 19.43 -2.14 -31.22
N GLU A 172 18.48 -1.75 -32.06
CA GLU A 172 18.62 -1.68 -33.52
C GLU A 172 18.76 -0.25 -34.08
N LEU A 173 18.62 0.81 -33.25
CA LEU A 173 18.59 2.18 -33.78
C LEU A 173 19.51 3.22 -33.13
N THR A 174 20.23 2.91 -32.04
CA THR A 174 21.10 3.92 -31.42
C THR A 174 22.27 3.32 -30.63
N GLU A 175 23.47 3.37 -31.20
CA GLU A 175 24.72 3.28 -30.45
C GLU A 175 24.94 4.59 -29.68
N ASN A 176 25.18 4.48 -28.36
CA ASN A 176 25.72 5.53 -27.46
C ASN A 176 24.75 6.41 -26.64
N ILE A 177 23.60 5.91 -26.17
CA ILE A 177 22.87 6.56 -25.06
C ILE A 177 23.01 5.75 -23.76
N ASP A 178 23.44 6.44 -22.71
CA ASP A 178 23.67 5.93 -21.34
C ASP A 178 22.37 5.56 -20.62
N LYS A 179 22.48 4.86 -19.49
CA LYS A 179 21.34 4.37 -18.69
C LYS A 179 20.50 5.54 -18.15
N ASP A 180 19.25 5.63 -18.57
CA ASP A 180 18.36 6.72 -18.17
C ASP A 180 17.58 6.41 -16.88
N TRP A 181 17.64 7.35 -15.95
CA TRP A 181 16.86 7.36 -14.72
C TRP A 181 15.62 8.23 -14.91
N HIS A 182 14.45 7.67 -14.63
CA HIS A 182 13.18 8.37 -14.77
C HIS A 182 12.65 8.71 -13.37
N TYR A 183 12.50 10.00 -13.10
CA TYR A 183 11.95 10.51 -11.85
C TYR A 183 10.46 10.84 -12.04
N GLY A 184 9.66 10.44 -11.07
CA GLY A 184 8.23 10.74 -11.05
C GLY A 184 7.77 11.16 -9.67
N PHE A 185 6.72 11.95 -9.64
CA PHE A 185 5.99 12.26 -8.42
C PHE A 185 4.52 11.99 -8.65
N GLN A 186 3.90 11.39 -7.65
CA GLN A 186 2.50 11.00 -7.70
C GLN A 186 1.78 11.40 -6.43
N ALA A 187 0.53 11.83 -6.61
CA ALA A 187 -0.33 12.28 -5.54
C ALA A 187 -1.74 11.75 -5.79
N GLY A 188 -2.38 11.20 -4.76
CA GLY A 188 -3.70 10.62 -4.92
C GLY A 188 -4.40 10.29 -3.63
N LEU A 189 -5.58 9.73 -3.80
CA LEU A 189 -6.41 9.20 -2.72
C LEU A 189 -6.35 7.68 -2.73
N ALA A 190 -6.39 7.10 -1.55
CA ALA A 190 -6.46 5.67 -1.34
C ALA A 190 -7.54 5.32 -0.32
N PHE A 191 -8.28 4.26 -0.60
CA PHE A 191 -9.36 3.71 0.19
C PHE A 191 -8.97 2.33 0.69
N LEU A 192 -9.00 2.13 1.99
CA LEU A 192 -8.54 0.93 2.69
C LEU A 192 -9.74 0.13 3.17
N PHE A 193 -9.87 -1.09 2.67
CA PHE A 193 -10.93 -2.04 3.02
C PHE A 193 -10.34 -3.24 3.75
N GLY A 194 -11.10 -3.86 4.65
CA GLY A 194 -10.59 -5.00 5.44
C GLY A 194 -9.96 -4.61 6.78
N ASN A 195 -9.92 -3.32 7.13
CA ASN A 195 -9.52 -2.86 8.48
C ASN A 195 -10.52 -3.19 9.60
N ARG A 196 -11.61 -3.88 9.29
CA ARG A 196 -12.49 -4.46 10.31
C ARG A 196 -11.85 -5.76 10.76
N GLY A 197 -11.26 -5.73 11.95
CA GLY A 197 -10.99 -6.97 12.68
C GLY A 197 -12.22 -7.84 12.59
N GLU A 198 -12.04 -9.06 12.09
CA GLU A 198 -12.96 -10.18 12.28
C GLU A 198 -14.29 -10.23 11.50
N SER A 199 -14.55 -9.40 10.47
CA SER A 199 -15.86 -9.45 9.78
C SER A 199 -15.94 -10.25 8.46
N PHE A 200 -14.86 -10.85 7.94
CA PHE A 200 -14.95 -11.67 6.70
C PHE A 200 -15.16 -13.18 6.95
N ARG A 201 -15.44 -13.57 8.19
CA ARG A 201 -15.97 -14.90 8.55
C ARG A 201 -17.27 -14.78 9.34
N GLY A 202 -18.24 -13.97 8.90
CA GLY A 202 -19.57 -13.93 9.53
C GLY A 202 -19.57 -13.75 11.06
N GLY A 203 -18.52 -13.13 11.61
CA GLY A 203 -18.34 -12.89 13.03
C GLY A 203 -19.18 -11.66 13.41
N ALA A 204 -20.10 -11.88 14.33
CA ALA A 204 -20.93 -10.84 14.90
C ALA A 204 -20.08 -9.73 15.52
N ALA A 205 -20.64 -8.52 15.56
CA ALA A 205 -20.04 -7.39 16.25
C ALA A 205 -19.87 -7.70 17.75
N ASP A 206 -18.90 -7.04 18.39
CA ASP A 206 -18.73 -6.97 19.85
C ASP A 206 -18.70 -5.46 20.17
N ALA A 207 -19.85 -4.93 20.57
CA ALA A 207 -20.14 -3.51 20.66
C ALA A 207 -19.48 -2.84 21.88
N ASP A 208 -19.43 -3.54 23.01
CA ASP A 208 -18.86 -3.04 24.28
C ASP A 208 -17.41 -3.50 24.52
N LYS A 209 -16.91 -4.42 23.69
CA LYS A 209 -15.51 -4.85 23.62
C LYS A 209 -15.06 -5.57 24.89
N ASP A 210 -15.94 -6.36 25.47
CA ASP A 210 -15.66 -7.17 26.66
C ASP A 210 -15.07 -8.56 26.32
N GLY A 211 -15.05 -8.93 25.03
CA GLY A 211 -14.50 -10.19 24.54
C GLY A 211 -15.55 -11.24 24.20
N VAL A 212 -16.84 -10.93 24.32
CA VAL A 212 -17.96 -11.78 23.87
C VAL A 212 -18.72 -11.08 22.74
N MET A 213 -19.03 -11.81 21.66
CA MET A 213 -19.76 -11.24 20.52
C MET A 213 -21.19 -10.89 20.91
N ASP A 214 -21.76 -9.80 20.36
CA ASP A 214 -23.14 -9.32 20.57
C ASP A 214 -24.20 -10.42 20.35
N THR A 215 -23.95 -11.39 19.46
CA THR A 215 -24.87 -12.51 19.24
C THR A 215 -24.86 -13.56 20.34
N ALA A 216 -23.81 -13.61 21.15
CA ALA A 216 -23.60 -14.52 22.26
C ALA A 216 -23.55 -13.80 23.63
N ASP A 217 -23.56 -12.47 23.62
CA ASP A 217 -23.53 -11.62 24.80
C ASP A 217 -24.94 -11.46 25.41
N GLN A 218 -25.06 -11.87 26.66
CA GLN A 218 -26.29 -11.77 27.43
C GLN A 218 -26.35 -10.50 28.27
N CYS A 219 -25.24 -9.77 28.40
CA CYS A 219 -25.06 -8.61 29.27
C CYS A 219 -24.48 -7.42 28.48
N PRO A 220 -25.24 -6.85 27.53
CA PRO A 220 -24.76 -5.75 26.69
C PRO A 220 -24.45 -4.51 27.51
N ASN A 221 -23.40 -3.79 27.10
CA ASN A 221 -22.85 -2.59 27.74
C ASN A 221 -22.00 -2.88 28.99
N THR A 222 -21.28 -4.00 29.00
CA THR A 222 -20.26 -4.26 30.00
C THR A 222 -19.19 -3.16 29.95
N PRO A 223 -18.85 -2.52 31.08
CA PRO A 223 -17.79 -1.52 31.09
C PRO A 223 -16.46 -2.12 30.63
N ARG A 224 -15.80 -1.43 29.70
CA ARG A 224 -14.54 -1.88 29.11
C ARG A 224 -13.49 -2.20 30.18
N GLY A 225 -12.95 -3.41 30.15
CA GLY A 225 -11.97 -3.92 31.12
C GLY A 225 -12.55 -4.73 32.28
N THR A 226 -13.88 -4.91 32.32
CA THR A 226 -14.54 -5.83 33.24
C THR A 226 -14.25 -7.28 32.81
N GLN A 227 -13.92 -8.16 33.77
CA GLN A 227 -13.82 -9.58 33.47
C GLN A 227 -15.21 -10.18 33.37
N VAL A 228 -15.49 -10.81 32.23
CA VAL A 228 -16.77 -11.45 31.93
C VAL A 228 -16.62 -12.97 31.81
N ASN A 229 -17.71 -13.68 32.01
CA ASN A 229 -17.79 -15.12 31.74
C ASN A 229 -17.99 -15.39 30.23
N SER A 230 -18.15 -16.66 29.85
CA SER A 230 -18.39 -17.06 28.46
C SER A 230 -19.71 -16.57 27.85
N SER A 231 -20.56 -15.87 28.63
CA SER A 231 -21.83 -15.30 28.19
C SER A 231 -21.82 -13.76 28.18
N GLY A 232 -20.67 -13.12 28.39
CA GLY A 232 -20.52 -11.65 28.40
C GLY A 232 -20.93 -11.00 29.73
N CYS A 233 -21.28 -11.79 30.74
CA CYS A 233 -21.75 -11.26 32.01
C CYS A 233 -20.60 -11.10 33.02
N PRO A 234 -20.58 -10.01 33.81
CA PRO A 234 -19.54 -9.76 34.81
C PRO A 234 -19.37 -10.91 35.82
N LEU A 235 -18.12 -11.24 36.12
CA LEU A 235 -17.76 -12.19 37.18
C LEU A 235 -18.00 -11.57 38.57
N THR A 236 -19.26 -11.42 38.96
CA THR A 236 -19.61 -11.05 40.34
C THR A 236 -19.60 -12.27 41.26
N ALA A 237 -19.30 -12.07 42.54
CA ALA A 237 -19.24 -13.13 43.55
C ALA A 237 -20.58 -13.86 43.80
N ALA A 238 -21.68 -13.43 43.16
CA ALA A 238 -23.00 -14.05 43.23
C ALA A 238 -23.26 -15.07 42.11
N ASN A 239 -22.33 -15.25 41.16
CA ASN A 239 -22.52 -16.14 40.01
C ASN A 239 -21.90 -17.53 40.27
N PRO A 240 -22.66 -18.64 40.22
CA PRO A 240 -22.16 -19.99 40.50
C PRO A 240 -20.99 -20.44 39.60
N ASP A 241 -20.84 -19.87 38.41
CA ASP A 241 -19.75 -20.18 37.49
C ASP A 241 -18.38 -19.63 37.95
N ALA A 242 -18.37 -18.51 38.67
CA ALA A 242 -17.13 -17.93 39.21
C ALA A 242 -16.53 -18.80 40.33
N ALA A 243 -17.38 -19.49 41.08
CA ALA A 243 -16.94 -20.45 42.10
C ALA A 243 -16.27 -21.69 41.48
N ALA A 244 -16.78 -22.17 40.35
CA ALA A 244 -16.21 -23.30 39.63
C ALA A 244 -14.85 -22.96 39.00
N ASP A 245 -14.70 -21.75 38.47
CA ASP A 245 -13.47 -21.34 37.80
C ASP A 245 -12.33 -21.03 38.79
N SER A 246 -12.66 -20.44 39.94
CA SER A 246 -11.69 -20.25 41.04
C SER A 246 -11.19 -21.57 41.63
N LEU A 247 -12.04 -22.60 41.71
CA LEU A 247 -11.62 -23.94 42.15
C LEU A 247 -10.68 -24.61 41.14
N ARG A 248 -10.98 -24.49 39.84
CA ARG A 248 -10.10 -24.99 38.77
C ARG A 248 -8.75 -24.29 38.75
N MET A 249 -8.72 -22.99 39.01
CA MET A 249 -7.48 -22.23 39.08
C MET A 249 -6.61 -22.67 40.26
N ARG A 250 -7.21 -22.96 41.43
CA ARG A 250 -6.50 -23.52 42.59
C ARG A 250 -5.96 -24.92 42.31
N MET A 251 -6.75 -25.81 41.71
CA MET A 251 -6.29 -27.15 41.34
C MET A 251 -5.15 -27.13 40.31
N ARG A 252 -5.15 -26.18 39.37
CA ARG A 252 -4.03 -25.99 38.43
C ARG A 252 -2.78 -25.46 39.11
N ALA A 253 -2.91 -24.54 40.06
CA ALA A 253 -1.79 -24.02 40.82
C ALA A 253 -1.12 -25.13 41.66
N ASP A 254 -1.91 -26.01 42.28
CA ASP A 254 -1.40 -27.14 43.05
C ASP A 254 -0.73 -28.20 42.15
N SER A 255 -1.25 -28.41 40.93
CA SER A 255 -0.64 -29.30 39.92
C SER A 255 0.67 -28.76 39.33
N MET A 256 0.95 -27.46 39.44
CA MET A 256 2.21 -26.85 39.00
C MET A 256 3.25 -26.75 40.12
N ALA A 257 2.86 -27.05 41.36
CA ALA A 257 3.72 -27.01 42.54
C ALA A 257 4.20 -28.39 43.02
N ALA A 258 3.76 -29.47 42.34
CA ALA A 258 4.18 -30.86 42.56
C ALA A 258 5.09 -31.35 41.43
#